data_AF-A0AAV0QQK7-F1
#
_entry.id   AF-A0AAV0QQK7-F1
#
_cell.length_a   1.000
_cell.length_b   1.000
_cell.length_c   1.000
_cell.angle_alpha   90.00
_cell.angle_beta   90.00
_cell.angle_gamma   90.00
#
_symmetry.space_group_name_H-M   'P 1'
#
loop_
_entity.id
_entity.type
_entity.pdbx_description
1 polymer ?
#
loop_
_entity_poly.entity_id
_entity_poly.type
_entity_poly.pdbx_seq_one_letter_code
_entity_poly.pdbx_strand_id
1 'polypeptide(L)'
;MEHGDATALLKHFRRQAKLDPGFFHEVEVDVDENIASIFWADGKMRMDYHFFGDSVSFDTTYRTNKEYRPLALFVGFNNHHQLTVFGAALLYDETTATFEWLFNQFLECMGGVSPLSIFTDQAAAIAAGIRSVFPSSFHGLCSWHISQNAVVNLGSLCDSDFLCELSYLMYNVDDEDDFEYNWKRMIDKCFPGKGPLGHSWLQGIYKVREKWSSAWVNSHFGAGMKSTQLSECCNSNLRHYLQSEFSI
;
A
#
# COMPACT_ATOMS: atom_id res chain seq x y z
N MET A 1 15.42 -11.26 -15.07
CA MET A 1 14.85 -10.94 -16.39
C MET A 1 15.64 -11.77 -17.36
N GLU A 2 15.09 -12.25 -18.47
CA GLU A 2 15.97 -12.66 -19.57
C GLU A 2 16.86 -11.45 -19.93
N HIS A 3 18.14 -11.69 -20.25
CA HIS A 3 19.11 -10.62 -20.52
C HIS A 3 18.59 -9.58 -21.56
N GLY A 4 17.69 -10.00 -22.46
CA GLY A 4 17.03 -9.14 -23.45
C GLY A 4 15.97 -8.19 -22.87
N ASP A 5 15.18 -8.63 -21.89
CA ASP A 5 14.04 -7.87 -21.35
C ASP A 5 14.50 -6.67 -20.51
N ALA A 6 15.48 -6.90 -19.63
CA ALA A 6 16.14 -5.85 -18.86
C ALA A 6 16.77 -4.80 -19.78
N THR A 7 17.47 -5.26 -20.83
CA THR A 7 18.13 -4.38 -21.80
C THR A 7 17.11 -3.56 -22.59
N ALA A 8 15.98 -4.16 -22.97
CA ALA A 8 14.91 -3.47 -23.69
C ALA A 8 14.24 -2.39 -22.81
N LEU A 9 13.98 -2.70 -21.53
CA LEU A 9 13.42 -1.76 -20.57
C LEU A 9 14.35 -0.57 -20.31
N LEU A 10 15.66 -0.82 -20.09
CA LEU A 10 16.63 0.26 -19.93
C LEU A 10 16.79 1.13 -21.19
N LYS A 11 16.72 0.52 -22.38
CA LYS A 11 16.68 1.28 -23.65
C LYS A 11 15.42 2.15 -23.73
N HIS A 12 14.29 1.63 -23.28
CA HIS A 12 13.05 2.41 -23.20
C HIS A 12 13.21 3.59 -22.24
N PHE A 13 13.71 3.40 -21.03
CA PHE A 13 13.93 4.47 -20.05
C PHE A 13 14.91 5.54 -20.53
N ARG A 14 16.02 5.14 -21.19
CA ARG A 14 16.93 6.10 -21.83
C ARG A 14 16.26 6.92 -22.93
N ARG A 15 15.25 6.36 -23.62
CA ARG A 15 14.46 7.10 -24.60
C ARG A 15 13.50 8.06 -23.89
N GLN A 16 12.81 7.61 -22.83
CA GLN A 16 11.91 8.47 -22.07
C GLN A 16 12.64 9.66 -21.45
N ALA A 17 13.81 9.44 -20.85
CA ALA A 17 14.66 10.50 -20.30
C ALA A 17 15.10 11.56 -21.32
N LYS A 18 15.10 11.25 -22.62
CA LYS A 18 15.37 12.23 -23.69
C LYS A 18 14.13 13.02 -24.11
N LEU A 19 12.95 12.42 -23.98
CA LEU A 19 11.68 13.01 -24.39
C LEU A 19 11.05 13.84 -23.27
N ASP A 20 11.27 13.42 -22.03
CA ASP A 20 10.73 14.02 -20.83
C ASP A 20 11.87 14.30 -19.84
N PRO A 21 12.29 15.58 -19.69
CA PRO A 21 13.30 15.99 -18.72
C PRO A 21 12.92 15.69 -17.26
N GLY A 22 11.63 15.47 -16.98
CA GLY A 22 11.13 15.09 -15.68
C GLY A 22 11.22 13.59 -15.40
N PHE A 23 11.51 12.76 -16.41
CA PHE A 23 11.59 11.31 -16.24
C PHE A 23 12.75 10.93 -15.31
N PHE A 24 12.43 10.15 -14.29
CA PHE A 24 13.35 9.64 -13.29
C PHE A 24 13.30 8.11 -13.30
N HIS A 25 14.45 7.46 -13.21
CA HIS A 25 14.52 6.02 -13.00
C HIS A 25 15.82 5.66 -12.29
N GLU A 26 15.76 4.64 -11.45
CA GLU A 26 16.91 4.12 -10.71
C GLU A 26 16.91 2.61 -10.70
N VAL A 27 18.12 2.03 -10.71
CA VAL A 27 18.35 0.59 -10.87
C VAL A 27 19.21 0.08 -9.72
N GLU A 28 18.69 -0.87 -8.97
CA GLU A 28 19.43 -1.65 -8.00
C GLU A 28 20.04 -2.89 -8.68
N VAL A 29 21.32 -3.14 -8.44
CA VAL A 29 22.01 -4.34 -8.90
C VAL A 29 22.42 -5.21 -7.72
N ASP A 30 22.38 -6.52 -7.91
CA ASP A 30 22.87 -7.49 -6.92
C ASP A 30 24.40 -7.64 -6.97
N VAL A 31 24.92 -8.54 -6.12
CA VAL A 31 26.35 -8.83 -6.01
C VAL A 31 26.98 -9.39 -7.28
N ASP A 32 26.16 -9.95 -8.18
CA ASP A 32 26.57 -10.52 -9.46
C ASP A 32 26.31 -9.54 -10.63
N GLU A 33 26.07 -8.26 -10.32
CA GLU A 33 25.75 -7.17 -11.25
C GLU A 33 24.44 -7.38 -12.05
N ASN A 34 23.56 -8.29 -11.60
CA ASN A 34 22.25 -8.46 -12.21
C ASN A 34 21.26 -7.45 -11.65
N ILE A 35 20.28 -7.05 -12.48
CA ILE A 35 19.24 -6.12 -12.03
C ILE A 35 18.35 -6.78 -10.97
N ALA A 36 18.41 -6.25 -9.76
CA ALA A 36 17.58 -6.62 -8.63
C ALA A 36 16.25 -5.87 -8.68
N SER A 37 16.29 -4.55 -8.58
CA SER A 37 15.10 -3.71 -8.51
C SER A 37 15.19 -2.54 -9.48
N ILE A 38 14.05 -2.07 -9.98
CA ILE A 38 13.99 -0.88 -10.84
C ILE A 38 12.82 -0.01 -10.40
N PHE A 39 13.07 1.28 -10.16
CA PHE A 39 12.06 2.29 -9.90
C PHE A 39 12.00 3.29 -11.05
N TRP A 40 10.81 3.81 -11.36
CA TRP A 40 10.65 4.89 -12.32
C TRP A 40 9.42 5.77 -12.03
N ALA A 41 9.51 7.02 -12.49
CA ALA A 41 8.41 7.96 -12.54
C ALA A 41 8.62 8.91 -13.73
N ASP A 42 7.56 9.19 -14.49
CA ASP A 42 7.62 10.24 -15.52
C ASP A 42 7.40 11.64 -14.90
N GLY A 43 7.63 12.69 -15.68
CA GLY A 43 7.47 14.07 -15.25
C GLY A 43 6.04 14.40 -14.84
N LYS A 44 5.03 13.73 -15.41
CA LYS A 44 3.64 13.90 -14.99
C LYS A 44 3.40 13.29 -13.61
N MET A 45 3.89 12.08 -13.34
CA MET A 45 3.77 11.43 -12.03
C MET A 45 4.39 12.29 -10.91
N ARG A 46 5.56 12.89 -11.18
CA ARG A 46 6.24 13.79 -10.24
C ARG A 46 5.47 15.10 -10.02
N MET A 47 4.94 15.68 -11.10
CA MET A 47 4.09 16.87 -11.02
C MET A 47 2.79 16.59 -10.26
N ASP A 48 2.19 15.42 -10.48
CA ASP A 48 0.99 15.00 -9.78
C ASP A 48 1.28 14.81 -8.28
N TYR A 49 2.40 14.21 -7.91
CA TYR A 49 2.81 14.12 -6.51
C TYR A 49 3.01 15.50 -5.88
N HIS A 50 3.58 16.46 -6.61
CA HIS A 50 3.73 17.82 -6.10
C HIS A 50 2.41 18.46 -5.67
N PHE A 51 1.30 18.15 -6.35
CA PHE A 51 -0.03 18.69 -6.02
C PHE A 51 -0.84 17.81 -5.08
N PHE A 52 -0.63 16.49 -5.11
CA PHE A 52 -1.55 15.51 -4.53
C PHE A 52 -0.85 14.46 -3.64
N GLY A 53 0.45 14.58 -3.42
CA GLY A 53 1.30 13.62 -2.72
C GLY A 53 1.19 13.63 -1.19
N ASP A 54 0.33 14.48 -0.61
CA ASP A 54 0.14 14.55 0.84
C ASP A 54 -0.37 13.23 1.44
N SER A 55 -1.12 12.45 0.66
CA SER A 55 -1.62 11.14 1.07
C SER A 55 -1.36 10.11 -0.02
N VAL A 56 -0.63 9.04 0.33
CA VAL A 56 -0.17 8.01 -0.60
C VAL A 56 -0.62 6.64 -0.14
N SER A 57 -1.02 5.79 -1.08
CA SER A 57 -1.21 4.36 -0.87
C SER A 57 -0.05 3.66 -1.55
N PHE A 58 0.51 2.70 -0.86
CA PHE A 58 1.57 1.87 -1.38
C PHE A 58 1.18 0.40 -1.22
N ASP A 59 1.34 -0.36 -2.30
CA ASP A 59 1.05 -1.78 -2.32
C ASP A 59 1.96 -2.51 -3.32
N THR A 60 2.23 -3.78 -3.03
CA THR A 60 2.93 -4.69 -3.93
C THR A 60 1.96 -5.72 -4.49
N THR A 61 1.91 -5.82 -5.81
CA THR A 61 1.15 -6.86 -6.50
C THR A 61 2.09 -7.98 -6.92
N TYR A 62 1.83 -9.18 -6.40
CA TYR A 62 2.56 -10.39 -6.78
C TYR A 62 2.10 -10.88 -8.17
N ARG A 63 3.03 -11.43 -8.97
CA ARG A 63 2.80 -12.18 -10.22
C ARG A 63 2.45 -11.40 -11.50
N THR A 64 3.11 -10.28 -11.76
CA THR A 64 2.86 -9.53 -13.02
C THR A 64 3.78 -9.93 -14.18
N ASN A 65 4.84 -10.72 -13.93
CA ASN A 65 5.74 -11.18 -14.99
C ASN A 65 6.16 -12.65 -14.81
N LYS A 66 6.78 -13.23 -15.85
CA LYS A 66 7.23 -14.64 -15.90
C LYS A 66 8.24 -15.00 -14.81
N GLU A 67 8.83 -14.00 -14.16
CA GLU A 67 9.83 -14.17 -13.11
C GLU A 67 9.30 -13.93 -11.71
N TYR A 68 7.99 -13.77 -11.56
CA TYR A 68 7.33 -13.60 -10.27
C TYR A 68 7.83 -12.39 -9.46
N ARG A 69 8.35 -11.35 -10.13
CA ARG A 69 8.80 -10.13 -9.45
C ARG A 69 7.60 -9.30 -8.94
N PRO A 70 7.65 -8.77 -7.71
CA PRO A 70 6.63 -7.86 -7.21
C PRO A 70 6.61 -6.55 -8.01
N LEU A 71 5.42 -6.12 -8.42
CA LEU A 71 5.20 -4.76 -8.93
C LEU A 71 4.67 -3.88 -7.79
N ALA A 72 5.47 -2.90 -7.39
CA ALA A 72 5.14 -1.92 -6.36
C ALA A 72 4.62 -0.63 -7.01
N LEU A 73 3.62 0.00 -6.39
CA LEU A 73 3.03 1.23 -6.90
C LEU A 73 2.78 2.24 -5.78
N PHE A 74 3.12 3.49 -6.07
CA PHE A 74 2.74 4.66 -5.26
C PHE A 74 1.56 5.33 -5.93
N VAL A 75 0.42 5.39 -5.25
CA VAL A 75 -0.80 5.97 -5.81
C VAL A 75 -1.46 6.92 -4.82
N GLY A 76 -2.24 7.86 -5.33
CA GLY A 76 -3.08 8.74 -4.53
C GLY A 76 -4.27 9.24 -5.35
N PHE A 77 -4.81 10.39 -4.97
CA PHE A 77 -5.97 10.99 -5.61
C PHE A 77 -5.75 12.44 -5.97
N ASN A 78 -6.23 12.82 -7.16
CA ASN A 78 -6.39 14.23 -7.49
C ASN A 78 -7.69 14.81 -6.87
N ASN A 79 -7.91 16.12 -7.06
CA ASN A 79 -9.10 16.83 -6.55
C ASN A 79 -10.45 16.32 -7.11
N HIS A 80 -10.45 15.44 -8.11
CA HIS A 80 -11.65 14.80 -8.65
C HIS A 80 -11.84 13.36 -8.14
N HIS A 81 -11.07 12.96 -7.12
CA HIS A 81 -11.02 11.59 -6.58
C HIS A 81 -10.65 10.54 -7.64
N GLN A 82 -9.89 10.93 -8.66
CA GLN A 82 -9.38 10.02 -9.66
C GLN A 82 -8.02 9.46 -9.23
N LEU A 83 -7.85 8.15 -9.39
CA LEU A 83 -6.59 7.46 -9.11
C LEU A 83 -5.45 8.10 -9.88
N THR A 84 -4.39 8.44 -9.17
CA THR A 84 -3.19 9.06 -9.74
C THR A 84 -1.98 8.25 -9.32
N VAL A 85 -1.12 7.89 -10.27
CA VAL A 85 0.11 7.14 -10.00
C VAL A 85 1.26 8.13 -9.83
N PHE A 86 2.02 7.99 -8.76
CA PHE A 86 3.18 8.82 -8.45
C PHE A 86 4.50 8.12 -8.77
N GLY A 87 4.50 6.80 -8.88
CA GLY A 87 5.69 6.04 -9.28
C GLY A 87 5.42 4.55 -9.24
N ALA A 88 6.30 3.79 -9.88
CA ALA A 88 6.21 2.35 -9.97
C ALA A 88 7.60 1.72 -9.82
N ALA A 89 7.62 0.48 -9.32
CA ALA A 89 8.84 -0.30 -9.27
C ALA A 89 8.62 -1.79 -9.52
N LEU A 90 9.60 -2.42 -10.14
CA LEU A 90 9.75 -3.87 -10.20
C LEU A 90 10.81 -4.26 -9.18
N LEU A 91 10.42 -5.04 -8.17
CA LEU A 91 11.30 -5.41 -7.07
C LEU A 91 11.88 -6.81 -7.26
N TYR A 92 13.04 -7.05 -6.65
CA TYR A 92 13.58 -8.41 -6.56
C TYR A 92 12.79 -9.26 -5.56
N ASP A 93 12.61 -8.73 -4.36
CA ASP A 93 11.91 -9.37 -3.24
C ASP A 93 11.11 -8.34 -2.42
N GLU A 94 10.50 -8.80 -1.32
CA GLU A 94 9.71 -7.99 -0.40
C GLU A 94 10.39 -7.89 0.98
N THR A 95 11.71 -7.70 0.99
CA THR A 95 12.49 -7.49 2.22
C THR A 95 12.49 -6.02 2.66
N THR A 96 12.80 -5.78 3.94
CA THR A 96 12.95 -4.42 4.46
C THR A 96 14.00 -3.63 3.69
N ALA A 97 15.13 -4.25 3.33
CA ALA A 97 16.22 -3.58 2.62
C ALA A 97 15.76 -3.08 1.23
N THR A 98 15.02 -3.92 0.49
CA THR A 98 14.47 -3.54 -0.82
C THR A 98 13.43 -2.43 -0.71
N PHE A 99 12.58 -2.44 0.33
CA PHE A 99 11.65 -1.34 0.56
C PHE A 99 12.34 -0.05 1.02
N GLU A 100 13.39 -0.12 1.85
CA GLU A 100 14.19 1.04 2.20
C GLU A 100 14.86 1.65 0.97
N TRP A 101 15.44 0.82 0.10
CA TRP A 101 15.98 1.29 -1.18
C TRP A 101 14.89 1.99 -2.00
N LEU A 102 13.74 1.35 -2.20
CA LEU A 102 12.64 1.88 -2.98
C LEU A 102 12.11 3.21 -2.42
N PHE A 103 11.88 3.30 -1.12
CA PHE A 103 11.38 4.51 -0.49
C PHE A 103 12.38 5.65 -0.56
N ASN A 104 13.68 5.37 -0.49
CA ASN A 104 14.71 6.39 -0.72
C ASN A 104 14.68 6.89 -2.18
N GLN A 105 14.55 5.99 -3.16
CA GLN A 105 14.44 6.40 -4.57
C GLN A 105 13.18 7.24 -4.82
N PHE A 106 12.07 6.85 -4.22
CA PHE A 106 10.83 7.62 -4.28
C PHE A 106 11.01 9.02 -3.66
N LEU A 107 11.61 9.10 -2.48
CA LEU A 107 11.86 10.37 -1.79
C LEU A 107 12.74 11.31 -2.62
N GLU A 108 13.84 10.80 -3.18
CA GLU A 108 14.73 11.56 -4.06
C GLU A 108 14.01 12.03 -5.32
N CYS A 109 13.26 11.15 -5.97
CA CYS A 109 12.46 11.45 -7.15
C CYS A 109 11.48 12.60 -6.91
N MET A 110 10.87 12.63 -5.72
CA MET A 110 9.92 13.64 -5.27
C MET A 110 10.57 14.87 -4.64
N GLY A 111 11.88 15.06 -4.81
CA GLY A 111 12.58 16.27 -4.37
C GLY A 111 12.77 16.35 -2.85
N GLY A 112 12.81 15.21 -2.17
CA GLY A 112 13.00 15.14 -0.72
C GLY A 112 11.72 15.37 0.09
N VAL A 113 10.55 15.41 -0.55
CA VAL A 113 9.26 15.64 0.12
C VAL A 113 8.58 14.31 0.42
N SER A 114 8.51 13.94 1.69
CA SER A 114 7.74 12.76 2.16
C SER A 114 6.24 13.03 2.18
N PRO A 115 5.38 12.01 2.01
CA PRO A 115 3.94 12.18 2.17
C PRO A 115 3.60 12.49 3.64
N LEU A 116 2.46 13.14 3.90
CA LEU A 116 1.98 13.32 5.28
C LEU A 116 1.43 12.00 5.84
N SER A 117 0.71 11.26 5.01
CA SER A 117 0.18 9.94 5.34
C SER A 117 0.50 8.92 4.26
N ILE A 118 0.87 7.72 4.69
CA ILE A 118 1.06 6.57 3.81
C ILE A 118 0.21 5.38 4.30
N PHE A 119 -0.55 4.80 3.39
CA PHE A 119 -1.44 3.67 3.64
C PHE A 119 -0.94 2.42 2.94
N THR A 120 -0.76 1.33 3.69
CA THR A 120 -0.24 0.07 3.14
C THR A 120 -1.00 -1.14 3.67
N ASP A 121 -0.63 -2.34 3.23
CA ASP A 121 -1.03 -3.57 3.90
C ASP A 121 -0.33 -3.74 5.28
N GLN A 122 -0.45 -4.93 5.88
CA GLN A 122 0.14 -5.27 7.17
C GLN A 122 1.56 -5.86 7.09
N ALA A 123 2.26 -5.75 5.96
CA ALA A 123 3.60 -6.32 5.80
C ALA A 123 4.62 -5.63 6.73
N ALA A 124 5.28 -6.43 7.57
CA ALA A 124 6.26 -5.93 8.54
C ALA A 124 7.48 -5.27 7.86
N ALA A 125 7.88 -5.78 6.69
CA ALA A 125 8.99 -5.23 5.90
C ALA A 125 8.69 -3.81 5.40
N ILE A 126 7.48 -3.59 4.88
CA ILE A 126 7.01 -2.25 4.44
C ILE A 126 6.97 -1.29 5.64
N ALA A 127 6.38 -1.72 6.75
CA ALA A 127 6.29 -0.90 7.95
C ALA A 127 7.66 -0.50 8.53
N ALA A 128 8.66 -1.39 8.42
CA ALA A 128 10.03 -1.11 8.81
C ALA A 128 10.69 -0.08 7.86
N GLY A 129 10.54 -0.26 6.54
CA GLY A 129 11.05 0.69 5.54
C GLY A 129 10.44 2.10 5.69
N ILE A 130 9.13 2.20 5.91
CA ILE A 130 8.45 3.48 6.16
C ILE A 130 9.01 4.17 7.41
N ARG A 131 9.21 3.42 8.51
CA ARG A 131 9.76 3.99 9.74
C ARG A 131 11.18 4.52 9.56
N SER A 132 11.96 3.88 8.68
CA SER A 132 13.34 4.24 8.38
C SER A 132 13.40 5.49 7.50
N VAL A 133 12.61 5.54 6.42
CA VAL A 133 12.71 6.58 5.37
C VAL A 133 11.71 7.73 5.55
N PHE A 134 10.53 7.46 6.09
CA PHE A 134 9.43 8.42 6.30
C PHE A 134 9.04 8.55 7.79
N PRO A 135 9.99 8.87 8.69
CA PRO A 135 9.75 8.81 10.14
C PRO A 135 8.68 9.79 10.65
N SER A 136 8.36 10.83 9.87
CA SER A 136 7.33 11.84 10.22
C SER A 136 5.96 11.55 9.60
N SER A 137 5.87 10.60 8.67
CA SER A 137 4.62 10.26 8.01
C SER A 137 3.75 9.40 8.91
N PHE A 138 2.45 9.65 8.91
CA PHE A 138 1.49 8.75 9.52
C PHE A 138 1.41 7.45 8.70
N HIS A 139 1.61 6.31 9.34
CA HIS A 139 1.46 4.99 8.72
C HIS A 139 0.10 4.38 9.05
N GLY A 140 -0.83 4.49 8.10
CA GLY A 140 -2.14 3.87 8.15
C GLY A 140 -2.16 2.48 7.51
N LEU A 141 -3.07 1.63 7.96
CA LEU A 141 -3.33 0.32 7.36
C LEU A 141 -4.57 0.37 6.47
N CYS A 142 -4.47 -0.28 5.32
CA CYS A 142 -5.56 -0.39 4.36
C CYS A 142 -6.69 -1.28 4.91
N SER A 143 -7.88 -0.69 5.04
CA SER A 143 -9.10 -1.33 5.53
C SER A 143 -9.55 -2.55 4.73
N TRP A 144 -9.30 -2.57 3.42
CA TRP A 144 -9.59 -3.73 2.58
C TRP A 144 -8.65 -4.89 2.84
N HIS A 145 -7.34 -4.63 2.97
CA HIS A 145 -6.39 -5.65 3.37
C HIS A 145 -6.72 -6.20 4.75
N ILE A 146 -7.19 -5.36 5.68
CA ILE A 146 -7.71 -5.81 6.98
C ILE A 146 -8.91 -6.74 6.80
N SER A 147 -9.90 -6.36 5.99
CA SER A 147 -11.07 -7.18 5.70
C SER A 147 -10.71 -8.53 5.05
N GLN A 148 -9.80 -8.54 4.08
CA GLN A 148 -9.31 -9.76 3.44
C GLN A 148 -8.56 -10.65 4.44
N ASN A 149 -7.68 -10.06 5.25
CA ASN A 149 -6.96 -10.79 6.30
C ASN A 149 -7.91 -11.35 7.35
N ALA A 150 -9.01 -10.67 7.65
CA ALA A 150 -10.03 -11.16 8.56
C ALA A 150 -10.66 -12.46 8.03
N VAL A 151 -11.06 -12.48 6.76
CA VAL A 151 -11.61 -13.66 6.09
C VAL A 151 -10.61 -14.83 6.13
N VAL A 152 -9.34 -14.56 5.82
CA VAL A 152 -8.30 -15.60 5.81
C VAL A 152 -8.03 -16.16 7.21
N ASN A 153 -7.95 -15.31 8.24
CA ASN A 153 -7.56 -15.72 9.59
C ASN A 153 -8.71 -16.31 10.40
N LEU A 154 -9.93 -15.82 10.19
CA LEU A 154 -11.10 -16.25 10.97
C LEU A 154 -11.93 -17.33 10.25
N GLY A 155 -11.77 -17.49 8.93
CA GLY A 155 -12.46 -18.52 8.15
C GLY A 155 -13.97 -18.43 8.32
N SER A 156 -14.59 -19.52 8.77
CA SER A 156 -16.04 -19.58 9.02
C SER A 156 -16.53 -18.68 10.16
N LEU A 157 -15.63 -18.16 11.00
CA LEU A 157 -15.97 -17.17 12.03
C LEU A 157 -16.06 -15.74 11.48
N CYS A 158 -15.65 -15.51 10.22
CA CYS A 158 -15.80 -14.24 9.52
C CYS A 158 -17.14 -14.19 8.79
N ASP A 159 -18.23 -14.01 9.54
CA ASP A 159 -19.56 -13.85 8.94
C ASP A 159 -19.85 -12.39 8.55
N SER A 160 -21.00 -12.17 7.90
CA SER A 160 -21.43 -10.84 7.47
C SER A 160 -21.62 -9.88 8.64
N ASP A 161 -22.06 -10.39 9.79
CA ASP A 161 -22.31 -9.58 10.98
C ASP A 161 -20.99 -9.05 11.55
N PHE A 162 -19.98 -9.91 11.65
CA PHE A 162 -18.64 -9.52 12.03
C PHE A 162 -18.03 -8.49 11.07
N LEU A 163 -18.12 -8.72 9.75
CA LEU A 163 -17.60 -7.76 8.77
C LEU A 163 -18.32 -6.40 8.85
N CYS A 164 -19.63 -6.38 9.13
CA CYS A 164 -20.38 -5.16 9.37
C CYS A 164 -19.89 -4.41 10.62
N GLU A 165 -19.72 -5.10 11.76
CA GLU A 165 -19.22 -4.46 12.99
C GLU A 165 -17.76 -4.00 12.84
N LEU A 166 -16.91 -4.76 12.15
CA LEU A 166 -15.53 -4.38 11.85
C LEU A 166 -15.50 -3.13 10.94
N SER A 167 -16.35 -3.09 9.91
CA SER A 167 -16.51 -1.92 9.03
C SER A 167 -16.98 -0.69 9.80
N TYR A 168 -17.92 -0.85 10.71
CA TYR A 168 -18.39 0.22 11.58
C TYR A 168 -17.25 0.80 12.43
N LEU A 169 -16.39 -0.05 13.00
CA LEU A 169 -15.20 0.38 13.73
C LEU A 169 -14.14 1.06 12.84
N MET A 170 -14.03 0.66 11.58
CA MET A 170 -13.09 1.26 10.62
C MET A 170 -13.51 2.68 10.18
N TYR A 171 -14.81 2.96 10.10
CA TYR A 171 -15.31 4.14 9.38
C TYR A 171 -16.27 5.05 10.14
N ASN A 172 -16.90 4.57 11.20
CA ASN A 172 -18.07 5.22 11.80
C ASN A 172 -17.93 5.46 13.31
N VAL A 173 -16.74 5.19 13.86
CA VAL A 173 -16.45 5.45 15.28
C VAL A 173 -15.30 6.45 15.36
N ASP A 174 -15.63 7.69 15.73
CA ASP A 174 -14.69 8.83 15.68
C ASP A 174 -14.09 9.18 17.04
N ASP A 175 -14.49 8.49 18.10
CA ASP A 175 -14.03 8.69 19.47
C ASP A 175 -13.38 7.42 20.03
N GLU A 176 -12.31 7.60 20.83
CA GLU A 176 -11.53 6.49 21.37
C GLU A 176 -12.32 5.67 22.41
N ASP A 177 -13.09 6.33 23.27
CA ASP A 177 -13.91 5.64 24.29
C ASP A 177 -15.06 4.88 23.61
N ASP A 178 -15.67 5.47 22.59
CA ASP A 178 -16.67 4.79 21.75
C ASP A 178 -16.05 3.60 21.02
N PHE A 179 -14.81 3.69 20.55
CA PHE A 179 -14.12 2.54 19.94
C PHE A 179 -13.98 1.40 20.93
N GLU A 180 -13.50 1.67 22.14
CA GLU A 180 -13.30 0.63 23.16
C GLU A 180 -14.63 -0.05 23.53
N TYR A 181 -15.71 0.74 23.64
CA TYR A 181 -17.07 0.22 23.85
C TYR A 181 -17.55 -0.67 22.68
N ASN A 182 -17.46 -0.17 21.43
CA ASN A 182 -17.95 -0.88 20.26
C ASN A 182 -17.09 -2.12 19.93
N TRP A 183 -15.78 -2.07 20.15
CA TRP A 183 -14.88 -3.21 20.01
C TRP A 183 -15.30 -4.34 20.96
N LYS A 184 -15.49 -4.02 22.25
CA LYS A 184 -15.96 -5.00 23.23
C LYS A 184 -17.31 -5.59 22.85
N ARG A 185 -18.25 -4.74 22.42
CA ARG A 185 -19.59 -5.17 21.97
C ARG A 185 -19.50 -6.13 20.77
N MET A 186 -18.67 -5.83 19.77
CA MET A 186 -18.43 -6.70 18.62
C MET A 186 -17.88 -8.06 19.07
N ILE A 187 -16.88 -8.07 19.95
CA ILE A 187 -16.28 -9.31 20.46
C ILE A 187 -17.30 -10.15 21.22
N ASP A 188 -18.09 -9.55 22.12
CA ASP A 188 -19.11 -10.27 22.89
C ASP A 188 -20.21 -10.85 22.00
N LYS A 189 -20.58 -10.13 20.92
CA LYS A 189 -21.59 -10.54 19.93
C LYS A 189 -21.09 -11.66 19.01
N CYS A 190 -19.93 -11.47 18.38
CA CYS A 190 -19.42 -12.35 17.32
C CYS A 190 -18.58 -13.51 17.86
N PHE A 191 -18.01 -13.39 19.07
CA PHE A 191 -17.13 -14.39 19.67
C PHE A 191 -17.53 -14.72 21.12
N PRO A 192 -18.80 -15.12 21.38
CA PRO A 192 -19.31 -15.32 22.74
C PRO A 192 -18.50 -16.38 23.49
N GLY A 193 -18.11 -16.06 24.73
CA GLY A 193 -17.37 -16.97 25.62
C GLY A 193 -15.89 -17.16 25.29
N LYS A 194 -15.37 -16.54 24.22
CA LYS A 194 -13.94 -16.59 23.85
C LYS A 194 -13.15 -15.36 24.31
N GLY A 195 -13.84 -14.26 24.61
CA GLY A 195 -13.23 -12.97 24.97
C GLY A 195 -12.30 -12.41 23.86
N PRO A 196 -11.79 -11.17 24.02
CA PRO A 196 -10.86 -10.58 23.04
C PRO A 196 -9.52 -11.35 22.94
N LEU A 197 -9.26 -12.27 23.87
CA LEU A 197 -8.03 -13.05 23.97
C LEU A 197 -8.09 -14.39 23.21
N GLY A 198 -9.24 -14.80 22.67
CA GLY A 198 -9.39 -16.12 22.06
C GLY A 198 -8.73 -16.32 20.69
N HIS A 199 -8.36 -15.24 19.99
CA HIS A 199 -7.82 -15.32 18.62
C HIS A 199 -6.62 -14.38 18.43
N SER A 200 -5.47 -14.95 18.01
CA SER A 200 -4.21 -14.21 17.85
C SER A 200 -4.32 -13.04 16.86
N TRP A 201 -5.05 -13.24 15.76
CA TRP A 201 -5.27 -12.18 14.77
C TRP A 201 -6.11 -11.01 15.32
N LEU A 202 -7.19 -11.26 16.08
CA LEU A 202 -8.01 -10.19 16.69
C LEU A 202 -7.20 -9.39 17.71
N GLN A 203 -6.35 -10.05 18.50
CA GLN A 203 -5.42 -9.37 19.39
C GLN A 203 -4.41 -8.51 18.61
N GLY A 204 -3.91 -9.03 17.49
CA GLY A 204 -2.95 -8.34 16.62
C GLY A 204 -3.55 -7.06 16.05
N ILE A 205 -4.73 -7.15 15.43
CA ILE A 205 -5.36 -6.00 14.79
C ILE A 205 -5.80 -4.94 15.82
N TYR A 206 -6.25 -5.35 17.00
CA TYR A 206 -6.57 -4.43 18.09
C TYR A 206 -5.34 -3.65 18.60
N LYS A 207 -4.18 -4.31 18.70
CA LYS A 207 -2.93 -3.66 19.16
C LYS A 207 -2.47 -2.53 18.24
N VAL A 208 -2.92 -2.52 16.99
CA VAL A 208 -2.59 -1.50 15.98
C VAL A 208 -3.82 -0.71 15.55
N ARG A 209 -4.86 -0.64 16.39
CA ARG A 209 -6.14 0.05 16.12
C ARG A 209 -5.99 1.50 15.71
N GLU A 210 -4.97 2.18 16.25
CA GLU A 210 -4.64 3.55 15.91
C GLU A 210 -4.26 3.75 14.43
N LYS A 211 -3.92 2.67 13.72
CA LYS A 211 -3.55 2.71 12.30
C LYS A 211 -4.72 2.48 11.33
N TRP A 212 -5.89 2.05 11.80
CA TRP A 212 -6.99 1.69 10.90
C TRP A 212 -8.38 2.14 11.33
N SER A 213 -8.59 2.39 12.61
CA SER A 213 -9.87 2.88 13.11
C SER A 213 -10.03 4.36 12.83
N SER A 214 -11.23 4.78 12.43
CA SER A 214 -11.55 6.19 12.20
C SER A 214 -11.26 7.07 13.41
N ALA A 215 -11.38 6.55 14.64
CA ALA A 215 -11.14 7.28 15.88
C ALA A 215 -9.75 7.92 15.95
N TRP A 216 -8.73 7.24 15.42
CA TRP A 216 -7.36 7.78 15.37
C TRP A 216 -6.99 8.30 13.98
N VAL A 217 -7.36 7.57 12.92
CA VAL A 217 -6.94 7.91 11.56
C VAL A 217 -7.56 9.26 11.12
N ASN A 218 -8.73 9.67 11.64
CA ASN A 218 -9.37 10.97 11.33
C ASN A 218 -8.60 12.20 11.81
N SER A 219 -7.66 12.05 12.74
CA SER A 219 -6.73 13.12 13.09
C SER A 219 -5.63 13.37 12.05
N HIS A 220 -5.48 12.48 11.05
CA HIS A 220 -4.47 12.57 10.00
C HIS A 220 -5.10 12.84 8.63
N PHE A 221 -4.43 13.67 7.82
CA PHE A 221 -4.89 13.94 6.45
C PHE A 221 -4.80 12.66 5.62
N GLY A 222 -5.92 12.24 5.05
CA GLY A 222 -5.99 11.03 4.24
C GLY A 222 -6.54 11.24 2.84
N ALA A 223 -6.95 12.45 2.42
CA ALA A 223 -7.58 12.68 1.12
C ALA A 223 -8.72 11.69 0.75
N GLY A 224 -9.51 11.23 1.73
CA GLY A 224 -10.55 10.22 1.52
C GLY A 224 -10.02 8.77 1.44
N MET A 225 -8.75 8.54 1.78
CA MET A 225 -8.05 7.27 1.53
C MET A 225 -8.47 6.07 2.36
N LYS A 226 -9.43 6.29 3.24
CA LYS A 226 -9.97 5.30 4.18
C LYS A 226 -10.96 4.37 3.46
N SER A 227 -11.70 4.87 2.46
CA SER A 227 -12.83 4.12 1.91
C SER A 227 -12.39 2.87 1.12
N THR A 228 -13.18 1.79 1.20
CA THR A 228 -13.03 0.55 0.42
C THR A 228 -12.97 0.78 -1.09
N GLN A 229 -13.49 1.91 -1.57
CA GLN A 229 -13.45 2.29 -2.98
C GLN A 229 -12.03 2.39 -3.50
N LEU A 230 -11.03 2.69 -2.67
CA LEU A 230 -9.62 2.77 -3.09
C LEU A 230 -8.97 1.45 -3.37
N SER A 231 -9.05 0.52 -2.43
CA SER A 231 -8.52 -0.81 -2.60
C SER A 231 -9.26 -1.55 -3.70
N GLU A 232 -10.57 -1.34 -3.83
CA GLU A 232 -11.36 -1.94 -4.90
C GLU A 232 -11.06 -1.29 -6.25
N CYS A 233 -11.00 0.03 -6.36
CA CYS A 233 -10.69 0.77 -7.60
C CYS A 233 -9.22 0.62 -8.01
N CYS A 234 -8.27 0.76 -7.09
CA CYS A 234 -6.85 0.56 -7.35
C CYS A 234 -6.59 -0.90 -7.77
N ASN A 235 -7.08 -1.90 -7.02
CA ASN A 235 -6.87 -3.29 -7.37
C ASN A 235 -7.67 -3.71 -8.62
N SER A 236 -8.90 -3.25 -8.82
CA SER A 236 -9.66 -3.56 -10.06
C SER A 236 -9.05 -2.90 -11.28
N ASN A 237 -8.66 -1.63 -11.22
CA ASN A 237 -7.98 -0.96 -12.34
C ASN A 237 -6.61 -1.58 -12.58
N LEU A 238 -5.83 -1.84 -11.54
CA LEU A 238 -4.54 -2.53 -11.67
C LEU A 238 -4.70 -3.93 -12.24
N ARG A 239 -5.66 -4.73 -11.75
CA ARG A 239 -6.00 -6.02 -12.36
C ARG A 239 -6.42 -5.87 -13.81
N HIS A 240 -7.23 -4.88 -14.16
CA HIS A 240 -7.63 -4.63 -15.55
C HIS A 240 -6.46 -4.25 -16.46
N TYR A 241 -5.52 -3.42 -16.00
CA TYR A 241 -4.35 -3.01 -16.77
C TYR A 241 -3.25 -4.08 -16.82
N LEU A 242 -3.14 -4.91 -15.78
CA LEU A 242 -2.17 -6.02 -15.68
C LEU A 242 -2.71 -7.33 -16.30
N GLN A 243 -4.03 -7.45 -16.48
CA GLN A 243 -4.66 -8.49 -17.30
C GLN A 243 -4.63 -8.08 -18.78
N SER A 244 -3.44 -7.99 -19.37
CA SER A 244 -3.28 -8.07 -20.83
C SER A 244 -2.61 -9.39 -21.20
N GLU A 245 -3.43 -10.30 -21.72
CA GLU A 245 -3.08 -11.46 -22.56
C GLU A 245 -1.91 -12.35 -22.11
N PHE A 246 -2.14 -13.21 -21.12
CA PHE A 246 -1.58 -14.57 -21.15
C PHE A 246 -2.67 -15.58 -20.79
N SER A 247 -3.67 -15.66 -21.66
CA SER A 247 -4.48 -16.86 -21.82
C SER A 247 -3.70 -17.80 -22.76
N ILE A 248 -2.86 -18.66 -22.21
CA ILE A 248 -2.53 -19.97 -22.80
C ILE A 248 -2.57 -21.00 -21.68
#